data_AF-A0A8T6WB70-F1
#
_entry.id   AF-A0A8T6WB70-F1
#
_cell.length_a   1.000
_cell.length_b   1.000
_cell.length_c   1.000
_cell.angle_alpha   90.00
_cell.angle_beta   90.00
_cell.angle_gamma   90.00
#
_symmetry.space_group_name_H-M   'P 1'
#
loop_
_entity.id
_entity.type
_entity.pdbx_description
1 polymer ?
#
loop_
_entity_poly.entity_id
_entity_poly.type
_entity_poly.pdbx_seq_one_letter_code
_entity_poly.pdbx_strand_id
1 'polypeptide(L)' 'MKVQSAARKKGGGTRGGKGFSRGELREAGVDPKHALKLKIPIDLRRTTKHEENVKTLKKHLRSLAKKRKRKRRPRTVEKS' A
#
# COMPACT_ATOMS: atom_id res chain seq x y z
N MET A 1 8.62 4.86 5.12
CA MET A 1 7.89 3.63 5.46
C MET A 1 7.59 2.89 4.17
N LYS A 2 8.21 1.73 3.99
CA LYS A 2 8.01 0.87 2.82
C LYS A 2 6.94 -0.15 3.20
N VAL A 3 5.86 -0.24 2.43
CA VAL A 3 4.86 -1.29 2.63
C VAL A 3 5.38 -2.59 2.02
N GLN A 4 5.26 -3.70 2.75
CA GLN A 4 5.69 -5.02 2.30
C GLN A 4 4.48 -5.93 2.13
N SER A 5 4.53 -6.80 1.13
CA SER A 5 3.59 -7.91 0.97
C SER A 5 4.07 -9.11 1.77
N ALA A 6 3.17 -9.86 2.39
CA ALA A 6 3.46 -11.19 2.92
C ALA A 6 3.17 -12.27 1.86
N ALA A 7 3.99 -13.31 1.81
CA ALA A 7 3.74 -14.52 1.03
C ALA A 7 3.82 -15.72 1.98
N ARG A 8 2.82 -16.61 1.92
CA ARG A 8 2.80 -17.82 2.75
C ARG A 8 3.71 -18.91 2.14
N LYS A 9 4.51 -19.58 2.97
CA LYS A 9 5.30 -20.76 2.58
C LYS A 9 4.43 -22.02 2.65
N LYS A 10 4.78 -23.03 1.85
CA LYS A 10 4.08 -24.33 1.79
C LYS A 10 4.25 -25.18 3.08
N GLY A 11 5.13 -24.78 4.01
CA GLY A 11 5.38 -25.47 5.29
C GLY A 11 5.03 -24.65 6.54
N GLY A 12 4.19 -23.61 6.41
CA GLY A 12 3.90 -22.70 7.51
C GLY A 12 4.91 -21.55 7.61
N GLY A 13 4.42 -20.35 7.89
CA GLY A 13 5.21 -19.12 7.96
C GLY A 13 4.99 -18.16 6.80
N THR A 14 5.14 -16.87 7.10
CA THR A 14 5.03 -15.76 6.16
C THR A 14 6.42 -15.18 5.87
N ARG A 15 6.75 -14.99 4.60
CA ARG A 15 7.96 -14.27 4.17
C ARG A 15 7.60 -12.93 3.55
N GLY A 16 8.50 -11.97 3.63
CA GLY A 16 8.43 -10.76 2.81
C GLY A 16 8.43 -11.14 1.33
N GLY A 17 7.31 -10.88 0.65
CA GLY A 17 7.22 -10.97 -0.81
C GLY A 17 7.91 -9.78 -1.47
N LYS A 18 8.29 -9.95 -2.75
CA LYS A 18 8.92 -8.90 -3.57
C LYS A 18 8.00 -7.69 -3.76
N GLY A 19 6.68 -7.92 -3.80
CA GLY A 19 5.67 -6.87 -3.95
C GLY A 19 4.24 -7.43 -3.98
N PHE A 20 3.28 -6.52 -4.12
CA PHE A 20 1.85 -6.84 -4.21
C PHE A 20 1.47 -7.35 -5.60
N SER A 21 0.54 -8.30 -5.65
CA SER A 21 0.04 -8.83 -6.91
C SER A 21 -0.91 -7.86 -7.60
N ARG A 22 -1.14 -8.07 -8.90
CA ARG A 22 -2.13 -7.30 -9.67
C ARG A 22 -3.53 -7.42 -9.08
N GLY A 23 -3.91 -8.59 -8.59
CA GLY A 23 -5.20 -8.83 -7.93
C GLY A 23 -5.37 -8.03 -6.65
N GLU A 24 -4.35 -8.02 -5.79
CA GLU A 24 -4.37 -7.29 -4.52
C GLU A 24 -4.45 -5.77 -4.72
N LEU A 25 -3.72 -5.23 -5.70
CA LEU A 25 -3.79 -3.82 -6.05
C LEU A 25 -5.17 -3.42 -6.55
N ARG A 26 -5.77 -4.25 -7.42
CA ARG A 26 -7.11 -4.02 -7.96
C ARG A 26 -8.17 -4.05 -6.86
N GLU A 27 -8.06 -4.96 -5.90
CA GLU A 27 -8.96 -5.07 -4.75
C GLU A 27 -8.76 -3.94 -3.71
N ALA A 28 -7.54 -3.40 -3.64
CA ALA A 28 -7.24 -2.18 -2.89
C ALA A 28 -7.69 -0.90 -3.61
N GLY A 29 -8.17 -0.98 -4.85
CA GLY A 29 -8.60 0.17 -5.65
C GLY A 29 -7.44 1.02 -6.17
N VAL A 30 -6.28 0.42 -6.41
CA VAL A 30 -5.08 1.11 -6.87
C VAL A 30 -4.60 0.55 -8.19
N ASP A 31 -4.39 1.42 -9.17
CA ASP A 31 -3.75 1.05 -10.43
C ASP A 31 -2.27 0.73 -10.23
N PRO A 32 -1.71 -0.29 -10.91
CA PRO A 32 -0.28 -0.59 -10.84
C PRO A 32 0.61 0.63 -11.16
N LYS A 33 0.22 1.42 -12.16
CA LYS A 33 0.93 2.67 -12.51
C LYS A 33 0.92 3.68 -11.36
N HIS A 34 -0.19 3.78 -10.64
CA HIS A 34 -0.32 4.69 -9.50
C HIS A 34 0.43 4.17 -8.27
N ALA A 35 0.42 2.85 -8.04
CA ALA A 35 1.19 2.19 -6.99
C ALA A 35 2.70 2.45 -7.13
N LEU A 36 3.25 2.43 -8.36
CA LEU A 36 4.65 2.78 -8.62
C LEU A 36 4.97 4.23 -8.22
N LYS A 37 4.09 5.18 -8.54
CA LYS A 37 4.23 6.60 -8.11
C LYS A 37 4.23 6.73 -6.58
N LEU A 38 3.45 5.89 -5.91
CA LEU A 38 3.37 5.83 -4.45
C LEU A 38 4.52 5.03 -3.81
N LYS A 39 5.52 4.58 -4.59
CA LYS A 39 6.64 3.74 -4.14
C LYS A 39 6.19 2.43 -3.49
N ILE A 40 5.05 1.89 -3.93
CA ILE A 40 4.54 0.59 -3.51
C ILE A 40 5.20 -0.48 -4.39
N PRO A 41 5.83 -1.51 -3.80
CA PRO A 41 6.44 -2.59 -4.57
C PRO A 41 5.37 -3.47 -5.21
N ILE A 42 5.56 -3.81 -6.48
CA ILE A 42 4.60 -4.58 -7.28
C ILE A 42 5.29 -5.85 -7.78
N ASP A 43 4.58 -6.97 -7.67
CA ASP A 43 4.97 -8.25 -8.25
C ASP A 43 3.89 -8.71 -9.24
N LEU A 44 4.03 -8.29 -10.50
CA LEU A 44 3.08 -8.61 -11.57
C LEU A 44 3.09 -10.09 -11.97
N ARG A 45 4.16 -10.82 -11.63
CA ARG A 45 4.29 -12.26 -11.95
C ARG A 45 3.48 -13.13 -10.97
N ARG A 46 3.17 -12.60 -9.78
CA ARG A 46 2.37 -13.29 -8.78
C ARG A 46 0.88 -13.21 -9.12
N THR A 47 0.25 -14.36 -9.27
CA THR A 47 -1.22 -14.48 -9.50
C THR A 47 -2.00 -14.68 -8.21
N THR A 48 -1.36 -15.12 -7.13
CA THR A 48 -2.01 -15.32 -5.84
C THR A 48 -2.42 -13.99 -5.21
N LYS A 49 -3.55 -14.03 -4.51
CA LYS A 49 -4.08 -12.92 -3.72
C LYS A 49 -4.19 -13.35 -2.26
N HIS A 50 -3.76 -12.48 -1.36
CA HIS A 50 -3.93 -12.68 0.07
C HIS A 50 -4.67 -11.48 0.67
N GLU A 51 -5.80 -11.72 1.34
CA GLU A 51 -6.62 -10.65 1.91
C GLU A 51 -5.87 -9.81 2.96
N GLU A 52 -4.96 -10.43 3.71
CA GLU A 52 -4.08 -9.74 4.66
C GLU A 52 -3.24 -8.64 3.99
N ASN A 53 -2.76 -8.90 2.77
CA ASN A 53 -2.02 -7.94 1.97
C ASN A 53 -2.91 -6.79 1.51
N VAL A 54 -4.14 -7.09 1.09
CA VAL A 54 -5.14 -6.08 0.69
C VAL A 54 -5.49 -5.16 1.87
N LYS A 55 -5.72 -5.73 3.06
CA LYS A 55 -5.97 -4.95 4.28
C LYS A 55 -4.78 -4.04 4.62
N THR A 56 -3.56 -4.56 4.50
CA THR A 56 -2.33 -3.80 4.73
C THR A 56 -2.18 -2.64 3.73
N LEU A 57 -2.44 -2.90 2.45
CA LEU A 57 -2.47 -1.91 1.38
C LEU A 57 -3.46 -0.78 1.69
N LYS A 58 -4.72 -1.12 2.01
CA LYS A 58 -5.78 -0.16 2.34
C LYS A 58 -5.39 0.72 3.54
N LYS A 59 -4.83 0.13 4.61
CA LYS A 59 -4.31 0.87 5.77
C LYS A 59 -3.18 1.82 5.38
N HIS A 60 -2.25 1.37 4.53
CA HIS A 60 -1.13 2.19 4.08
C HIS A 60 -1.61 3.41 3.26
N LEU A 61 -2.54 3.21 2.33
CA LEU A 61 -3.14 4.27 1.52
C LEU A 61 -3.86 5.31 2.38
N ARG A 62 -4.63 4.87 3.39
CA ARG A 62 -5.29 5.77 4.35
C ARG A 62 -4.28 6.62 5.12
N SER A 63 -3.16 6.02 5.53
CA SER A 63 -2.06 6.75 6.20
C SER A 63 -1.40 7.78 5.27
N LEU A 64 -1.16 7.42 4.01
CA LEU A 64 -0.64 8.35 2.99
C LEU A 64 -1.58 9.54 2.75
N ALA A 65 -2.90 9.28 2.66
CA ALA A 65 -3.91 10.33 2.54
C ALA A 65 -3.92 11.27 3.75
N LYS A 66 -3.80 10.74 4.97
CA LYS A 66 -3.72 11.54 6.20
C LYS A 66 -2.48 12.44 6.22
N LYS A 67 -1.32 11.93 5.74
CA LYS A 67 -0.09 12.73 5.60
C LYS A 67 -0.26 13.88 4.60
N ARG A 68 -0.91 13.65 3.45
CA ARG A 68 -1.22 14.72 2.48
C ARG A 68 -2.11 15.81 3.10
N LYS A 69 -3.14 15.44 3.87
CA LYS A 69 -4.01 16.43 4.54
C LYS A 69 -3.27 17.26 5.58
N ARG A 70 -2.33 16.68 6.35
CA ARG A 70 -1.53 17.43 7.33
C ARG A 70 -0.64 18.50 6.69
N LYS A 71 -0.07 18.25 5.50
CA LYS A 71 0.73 19.25 4.77
C LYS A 71 -0.09 20.41 4.20
N ARG A 72 -1.41 20.23 4.02
CA ARG A 72 -2.31 21.24 3.45
C ARG A 72 -3.09 22.04 4.49
N ARG A 73 -2.85 21.83 5.79
CA ARG A 73 -3.42 22.73 6.79
C ARG A 73 -2.86 24.13 6.53
N PRO A 74 -3.69 25.13 6.21
CA PRO A 74 -3.21 26.50 6.18
C PRO A 74 -2.65 26.80 7.57
N ARG A 75 -1.47 27.42 7.64
CA ARG A 75 -1.07 28.11 8.86
C ARG A 75 -2.19 29.11 9.10
N THR A 76 -2.98 28.92 10.15
CA THR A 76 -3.90 29.97 10.61
C THR A 76 -3.01 31.17 10.87
N VAL A 77 -3.07 32.15 9.98
CA VAL A 77 -2.44 33.43 10.20
C VAL A 77 -3.37 34.08 11.21
N GLU A 78 -3.05 33.94 12.49
CA GLU A 78 -3.68 34.72 13.55
C GLU A 78 -3.34 36.17 13.23
N LYS A 79 -4.32 36.88 12.67
CA LYS A 79 -4.21 38.29 12.31
C LYS A 79 -4.38 39.12 13.59
N SER A 80 -3.45 40.05 13.75
CA SER A 80 -3.29 41.05 14.80
C SER A 80 -4.48 41.99 14.95
#